data_AF-A0A9D5W7X8-F1
#
_entry.id   AF-A0A9D5W7X8-F1
#
_cell.length_a   1.000
_cell.length_b   1.000
_cell.length_c   1.000
_cell.angle_alpha   90.00
_cell.angle_beta   90.00
_cell.angle_gamma   90.00
#
_symmetry.space_group_name_H-M   'P 1'
#
loop_
_entity.id
_entity.type
_entity.pdbx_description
1 polymer ?
#
loop_
_entity_poly.entity_id
_entity_poly.type
_entity_poly.pdbx_seq_one_letter_code
_entity_poly.pdbx_strand_id
1 'polypeptide(L)'
;MELPSLTDFFARWRAKPPVPFSVLFKKFKSILERNNAILGLIGDMGDKLGGDYIFDRQYILDSCEKLGDQVFKLVSDLSLLCQRKNVGLFTAFERISHQIREELAGRRVLTRTDHILPLCDLTHDLADEGGNKMANVGDIRNILGFTVPDGFVVTAGAYFEAMERAGLRAR
;
A
#
# COMPACT_ATOMS: atom_id res chain seq x y z
N MET A 1 12.87 50.74 -43.10
CA MET A 1 12.10 49.69 -42.41
C MET A 1 13.11 48.69 -41.90
N GLU A 2 13.66 48.94 -40.71
CA GLU A 2 14.77 48.16 -40.17
C GLU A 2 14.23 46.90 -39.50
N LEU A 3 14.75 45.74 -39.90
CA LEU A 3 14.41 44.43 -39.35
C LEU A 3 15.05 44.30 -37.96
N PRO A 4 14.30 43.96 -36.90
CA PRO A 4 14.88 43.76 -35.58
C PRO A 4 15.82 42.54 -35.57
N SER A 5 16.98 42.72 -34.92
CA SER A 5 18.06 41.75 -34.80
C SER A 5 17.64 40.44 -34.13
N LEU A 6 18.10 39.32 -34.68
CA LEU A 6 17.94 37.93 -34.18
C LEU A 6 18.51 37.69 -32.76
N THR A 7 19.21 38.66 -32.17
CA THR A 7 19.80 38.60 -30.83
C THR A 7 18.79 38.72 -29.68
N ASP A 8 17.57 39.18 -29.93
CA ASP A 8 16.53 39.29 -28.88
C ASP A 8 15.74 38.00 -28.62
N PHE A 9 15.91 36.97 -29.47
CA PHE A 9 15.17 35.71 -29.30
C PHE A 9 15.81 34.80 -28.23
N PHE A 10 17.12 34.92 -28.01
CA PHE A 10 17.86 34.13 -27.01
C PHE A 10 17.85 34.72 -25.60
N ALA A 11 17.34 35.95 -25.42
CA ALA A 11 17.26 36.63 -24.12
C ALA A 11 16.13 36.11 -23.20
N ARG A 12 15.33 35.13 -23.64
CA ARG A 12 14.17 34.59 -22.91
C ARG A 12 14.39 33.25 -22.23
N TRP A 13 15.62 32.74 -22.16
CA TRP A 13 15.97 31.66 -21.23
C TRP A 13 16.17 32.23 -19.82
N ARG A 14 15.08 32.76 -19.25
CA ARG A 14 15.05 33.21 -17.86
C ARG A 14 15.32 32.00 -16.96
N ALA A 15 16.52 31.96 -16.38
CA ALA A 15 16.79 31.13 -15.22
C ALA A 15 15.68 31.40 -14.19
N LYS A 16 15.05 30.33 -13.69
CA LYS A 16 14.01 30.43 -12.67
C LYS A 16 14.62 31.17 -11.47
N PRO A 17 13.99 32.23 -10.94
CA PRO A 17 14.57 32.97 -9.83
C PRO A 17 14.81 32.01 -8.65
N PRO A 18 15.99 32.09 -7.99
CA PRO A 18 16.34 31.19 -6.90
C PRO A 18 15.33 31.32 -5.76
N VAL A 19 14.85 30.18 -5.27
CA VAL A 19 13.89 30.14 -4.16
C VAL A 19 14.56 30.74 -2.90
N PRO A 20 13.91 31.65 -2.15
CA PRO A 20 14.50 32.25 -0.96
C PRO A 20 14.91 31.19 0.09
N PHE A 21 16.04 31.40 0.78
CA PHE A 21 16.52 30.49 1.83
C PHE A 21 15.47 30.24 2.91
N SER A 22 14.72 31.27 3.31
CA SER A 22 13.64 31.14 4.31
C SER A 22 12.57 30.12 3.90
N VAL A 23 12.26 30.05 2.61
CA VAL A 23 11.31 29.07 2.05
C VAL A 23 11.93 27.67 2.07
N LEU A 24 13.19 27.53 1.63
CA LEU A 24 13.90 26.25 1.64
C LEU A 24 14.05 25.71 3.07
N PHE A 25 14.42 26.55 4.03
CA PHE A 25 14.54 26.18 5.43
C PHE A 25 13.20 25.76 6.04
N LYS A 26 12.12 26.46 5.71
CA LYS A 26 10.76 26.07 6.12
C LYS A 26 10.38 24.70 5.55
N LYS A 27 10.75 24.42 4.29
CA LYS A 27 10.50 23.11 3.65
C LYS A 27 11.31 22.01 4.29
N PHE A 28 12.58 22.26 4.59
CA PHE A 28 13.41 21.33 5.34
C PHE A 28 12.81 20.96 6.69
N LYS A 29 12.38 21.95 7.49
CA LYS A 29 11.67 21.69 8.76
C LYS A 29 10.40 20.88 8.56
N SER A 30 9.58 21.24 7.55
CA SER A 30 8.35 20.50 7.26
C SER A 30 8.64 19.04 6.87
N ILE A 31 9.71 18.75 6.13
CA ILE A 31 10.12 17.37 5.82
C ILE A 31 10.43 16.59 7.11
N LEU A 32 11.18 17.18 8.05
CA LEU A 32 11.51 16.52 9.32
C LEU A 32 10.25 16.26 10.17
N GLU A 33 9.38 17.25 10.28
CA GLU A 33 8.11 17.13 11.01
C GLU A 33 7.23 16.02 10.42
N ARG A 34 7.12 15.96 9.08
CA ARG A 34 6.37 14.90 8.38
C ARG A 34 6.99 13.53 8.55
N ASN A 35 8.32 13.43 8.49
CA ASN A 35 9.00 12.16 8.69
C ASN A 35 8.72 11.59 10.09
N ASN A 36 8.81 12.44 11.13
CA ASN A 36 8.46 12.04 12.49
C ASN A 36 6.98 11.63 12.61
N ALA A 37 6.07 12.36 11.98
CA ALA A 37 4.65 12.01 11.98
C ALA A 37 4.38 10.66 11.27
N ILE A 38 5.05 10.39 10.15
CA ILE A 38 4.97 9.12 9.42
C ILE A 38 5.47 7.97 10.29
N LEU A 39 6.65 8.13 10.91
CA LEU A 39 7.21 7.10 11.79
C LEU A 39 6.33 6.86 13.02
N GLY A 40 5.73 7.91 13.58
CA GLY A 40 4.77 7.79 14.68
C GLY A 40 3.51 7.02 14.29
N LEU A 41 2.95 7.28 13.10
CA LEU A 41 1.80 6.52 12.59
C LEU A 41 2.17 5.05 12.34
N ILE A 42 3.34 4.78 11.76
CA ILE A 42 3.83 3.40 11.56
C ILE A 42 4.00 2.68 12.91
N GLY A 43 4.54 3.36 13.92
CA GLY A 43 4.68 2.82 15.27
C GLY A 43 3.32 2.46 15.90
N ASP A 44 2.36 3.40 15.88
CA ASP A 44 1.01 3.17 16.40
C ASP A 44 0.30 2.00 15.71
N MET A 45 0.44 1.88 14.38
CA MET A 45 -0.10 0.75 13.64
C MET A 45 0.60 -0.56 14.01
N GLY A 46 1.92 -0.53 14.22
CA GLY A 46 2.71 -1.69 14.66
C GLY A 46 2.33 -2.18 16.05
N ASP A 47 2.12 -1.27 17.00
CA ASP A 47 1.68 -1.60 18.36
C ASP A 47 0.31 -2.27 18.34
N LYS A 48 -0.62 -1.78 17.51
CA LYS A 48 -1.96 -2.37 17.35
C LYS A 48 -1.93 -3.74 16.68
N LEU A 49 -1.00 -3.96 15.75
CA LEU A 49 -0.79 -5.27 15.12
C LEU A 49 -0.32 -6.32 16.15
N GLY A 50 0.34 -5.91 17.23
CA GLY A 50 0.81 -6.79 18.32
C GLY A 50 -0.30 -7.51 19.09
N GLY A 51 -1.58 -7.13 18.91
CA GLY A 51 -2.75 -7.84 19.46
C GLY A 51 -3.22 -7.36 20.83
N ASP A 52 -2.50 -6.43 21.46
CA ASP A 52 -2.87 -5.84 22.75
C ASP A 52 -3.99 -4.78 22.65
N TYR A 53 -4.42 -4.45 21.43
CA TYR A 53 -5.38 -3.38 21.14
C TYR A 53 -6.49 -3.83 20.19
N ILE A 54 -7.73 -3.45 20.51
CA ILE A 54 -8.88 -3.63 19.62
C ILE A 54 -8.93 -2.43 18.65
N PHE A 55 -8.91 -2.71 17.35
CA PHE A 55 -9.13 -1.71 16.30
C PHE A 55 -10.11 -2.23 15.26
N ASP A 56 -10.78 -1.32 14.57
CA ASP A 56 -11.73 -1.63 13.51
C ASP A 56 -11.13 -1.40 12.12
N ARG A 57 -11.89 -1.76 11.08
CA ARG A 57 -11.48 -1.54 9.69
C ARG A 57 -11.32 -0.05 9.37
N GLN A 58 -12.11 0.83 9.99
CA GLN A 58 -12.06 2.26 9.75
C GLN A 58 -10.71 2.84 10.19
N TYR A 59 -10.20 2.39 11.33
CA TYR A 59 -8.86 2.77 11.80
C TYR A 59 -7.77 2.44 10.77
N ILE A 60 -7.82 1.26 10.13
CA ILE A 60 -6.84 0.87 9.12
C ILE A 60 -6.92 1.82 7.91
N LEU A 61 -8.14 2.07 7.41
CA LEU A 61 -8.37 2.97 6.27
C LEU A 61 -7.84 4.38 6.56
N ASP A 62 -8.21 4.96 7.70
CA ASP A 62 -7.81 6.29 8.11
C ASP A 62 -6.29 6.41 8.27
N SER A 63 -5.66 5.38 8.85
CA SER A 63 -4.21 5.36 9.07
C SER A 63 -3.46 5.29 7.75
N CYS A 64 -3.90 4.46 6.80
CA CYS A 64 -3.33 4.37 5.47
C CYS A 64 -3.52 5.68 4.67
N GLU A 65 -4.70 6.30 4.75
CA GLU A 65 -4.96 7.60 4.12
C GLU A 65 -4.03 8.68 4.69
N LYS A 66 -3.96 8.81 6.02
CA LYS A 66 -3.07 9.76 6.71
C LYS A 66 -1.62 9.55 6.35
N LEU A 67 -1.14 8.31 6.30
CA LEU A 67 0.22 7.98 5.88
C LEU A 67 0.49 8.43 4.44
N GLY A 68 -0.40 8.07 3.51
CA GLY A 68 -0.29 8.46 2.10
C GLY A 68 -0.21 9.99 1.94
N ASP A 69 -1.07 10.71 2.66
CA ASP A 69 -1.12 12.16 2.67
C ASP A 69 0.18 12.80 3.16
N GLN A 70 0.77 12.27 4.22
CA GLN A 70 2.04 12.77 4.75
C GLN A 70 3.21 12.48 3.81
N VAL A 71 3.26 11.28 3.22
CA VAL A 71 4.31 10.89 2.28
C VAL A 71 4.24 11.75 1.01
N PHE A 72 3.05 11.96 0.45
CA PHE A 72 2.87 12.84 -0.71
C PHE A 72 3.38 14.26 -0.44
N LYS A 73 2.98 14.85 0.69
CA LYS A 73 3.42 16.18 1.09
C LYS A 73 4.92 16.23 1.33
N LEU A 74 5.52 15.20 1.92
CA LEU A 74 6.96 15.08 2.11
C LEU A 74 7.71 15.06 0.78
N VAL A 75 7.28 14.23 -0.19
CA VAL A 75 7.89 14.17 -1.53
C VAL A 75 7.73 15.51 -2.27
N SER A 76 6.61 16.19 -2.10
CA SER A 76 6.37 17.54 -2.64
C SER A 76 7.32 18.59 -2.02
N ASP A 77 7.46 18.59 -0.70
CA ASP A 77 8.36 19.49 0.02
C ASP A 77 9.82 19.23 -0.38
N LEU A 78 10.22 17.97 -0.54
CA LEU A 78 11.55 17.58 -1.03
C LEU A 78 11.79 18.03 -2.47
N SER A 79 10.77 17.98 -3.32
CA SER A 79 10.84 18.48 -4.71
C SER A 79 11.07 19.97 -4.78
N LEU A 80 10.43 20.72 -3.87
CA LEU A 80 10.64 22.16 -3.77
C LEU A 80 12.02 22.47 -3.18
N LEU A 81 12.46 21.73 -2.16
CA LEU A 81 13.77 21.89 -1.52
C LEU A 81 14.92 21.66 -2.50
N CYS A 82 14.86 20.56 -3.26
CA CYS A 82 15.87 20.20 -4.26
C CYS A 82 15.68 20.90 -5.61
N GLN A 83 14.64 21.72 -5.77
CA GLN A 83 14.28 22.42 -7.01
C GLN A 83 14.19 21.49 -8.23
N ARG A 84 13.74 20.25 -8.02
CA ARG A 84 13.60 19.21 -9.05
C ARG A 84 12.28 18.46 -8.89
N LYS A 85 11.74 17.93 -9.99
CA LYS A 85 10.39 17.32 -9.98
C LYS A 85 10.27 15.98 -9.22
N ASN A 86 11.38 15.33 -8.87
CA ASN A 86 11.43 14.00 -8.24
C ASN A 86 10.41 12.99 -8.80
N VAL A 87 10.30 12.91 -10.14
CA VAL A 87 9.28 12.08 -10.80
C VAL A 87 9.34 10.63 -10.32
N GLY A 88 10.54 10.06 -10.17
CA GLY A 88 10.70 8.69 -9.66
C GLY A 88 10.12 8.46 -8.26
N LEU A 89 10.18 9.45 -7.36
CA LEU A 89 9.57 9.34 -6.02
C LEU A 89 8.05 9.41 -6.10
N PHE A 90 7.48 10.28 -6.94
CA PHE A 90 6.04 10.31 -7.17
C PHE A 90 5.54 9.03 -7.83
N THR A 91 6.27 8.48 -8.80
CA THR A 91 5.94 7.18 -9.42
C THR A 91 5.99 6.04 -8.41
N ALA A 92 7.01 6.00 -7.54
CA ALA A 92 7.09 5.01 -6.48
C ALA A 92 5.94 5.15 -5.47
N PHE A 93 5.62 6.40 -5.08
CA PHE A 93 4.48 6.71 -4.21
C PHE A 93 3.16 6.21 -4.80
N GLU A 94 2.85 6.58 -6.06
CA GLU A 94 1.60 6.15 -6.71
C GLU A 94 1.49 4.63 -6.81
N ARG A 95 2.59 3.94 -7.15
CA ARG A 95 2.64 2.48 -7.22
C ARG A 95 2.33 1.84 -5.86
N ILE A 96 2.98 2.29 -4.80
CA ILE A 96 2.80 1.74 -3.44
C ILE A 96 1.39 2.09 -2.91
N SER A 97 0.94 3.33 -3.08
CA SER A 97 -0.41 3.77 -2.70
C SER A 97 -1.50 3.03 -3.48
N HIS A 98 -1.23 2.65 -4.73
CA HIS A 98 -2.12 1.79 -5.48
C HIS A 98 -2.20 0.40 -4.83
N GLN A 99 -1.06 -0.28 -4.64
CA GLN A 99 -0.99 -1.60 -4.01
C GLN A 99 -1.72 -1.63 -2.66
N ILE A 100 -1.48 -0.65 -1.78
CA ILE A 100 -2.17 -0.54 -0.49
C ILE A 100 -3.69 -0.43 -0.68
N ARG A 101 -4.17 0.37 -1.63
CA ARG A 101 -5.61 0.47 -1.92
C ARG A 101 -6.18 -0.84 -2.45
N GLU A 102 -5.42 -1.62 -3.22
CA GLU A 102 -5.87 -2.94 -3.68
C GLU A 102 -6.05 -3.91 -2.51
N GLU A 103 -5.09 -3.96 -1.59
CA GLU A 103 -5.16 -4.77 -0.37
C GLU A 103 -6.35 -4.36 0.50
N LEU A 104 -6.53 -3.05 0.75
CA LEU A 104 -7.63 -2.52 1.56
C LEU A 104 -9.02 -2.74 0.94
N ALA A 105 -9.09 -2.78 -0.40
CA ALA A 105 -10.30 -3.12 -1.13
C ALA A 105 -10.66 -4.61 -1.02
N GLY A 106 -9.85 -5.41 -0.32
CA GLY A 106 -10.07 -6.84 -0.15
C GLY A 106 -9.82 -7.60 -1.44
N ARG A 107 -8.90 -7.11 -2.28
CA ARG A 107 -8.45 -7.82 -3.47
C ARG A 107 -7.61 -9.02 -3.02
N ARG A 108 -8.30 -10.04 -2.53
CA ARG A 108 -7.72 -11.36 -2.29
C ARG A 108 -7.18 -11.82 -3.63
N VAL A 109 -5.87 -11.79 -3.78
CA VAL A 109 -5.22 -12.54 -4.84
C VAL A 109 -5.73 -13.96 -4.63
N LEU A 110 -6.53 -14.45 -5.57
CA LEU A 110 -6.84 -15.86 -5.65
C LEU A 110 -5.52 -16.52 -6.05
N THR A 111 -4.65 -16.75 -5.08
CA THR A 111 -3.30 -17.23 -5.30
C THR A 111 -3.35 -18.63 -5.90
N ARG A 112 -4.40 -19.39 -5.59
CA ARG A 112 -4.73 -20.67 -6.23
C ARG A 112 -5.95 -20.59 -7.13
N THR A 113 -5.80 -21.18 -8.32
CA THR A 113 -6.89 -21.59 -9.21
C THR A 113 -7.61 -22.86 -8.71
N ASP A 114 -7.00 -23.59 -7.79
CA ASP A 114 -7.53 -24.86 -7.33
C ASP A 114 -8.76 -24.65 -6.44
N HIS A 115 -9.87 -25.29 -6.82
CA HIS A 115 -11.12 -25.22 -6.07
C HIS A 115 -11.09 -26.00 -4.76
N ILE A 116 -10.12 -26.89 -4.62
CA ILE A 116 -9.96 -27.80 -3.49
C ILE A 116 -8.53 -27.70 -2.98
N LEU A 117 -8.37 -27.52 -1.68
CA LEU A 117 -7.09 -27.56 -0.97
C LEU A 117 -7.03 -28.82 -0.11
N PRO A 118 -6.16 -29.80 -0.44
CA PRO A 118 -5.94 -30.97 0.40
C PRO A 118 -5.50 -30.57 1.80
N LEU A 119 -6.00 -31.28 2.82
CA LEU A 119 -5.65 -30.97 4.21
C LEU A 119 -4.15 -31.21 4.52
N CYS A 120 -3.47 -32.04 3.72
CA CYS A 120 -2.01 -32.25 3.84
C CYS A 120 -1.17 -31.04 3.40
N ASP A 121 -1.76 -30.14 2.62
CA ASP A 121 -1.07 -28.96 2.08
C ASP A 121 -1.51 -27.67 2.79
N LEU A 122 -2.50 -27.76 3.69
CA LEU A 122 -3.09 -26.63 4.39
C LEU A 122 -2.26 -26.25 5.61
N THR A 123 -1.82 -24.99 5.66
CA THR A 123 -1.16 -24.37 6.82
C THR A 123 -1.81 -23.02 7.12
N HIS A 124 -1.41 -22.39 8.23
CA HIS A 124 -1.86 -21.04 8.59
C HIS A 124 -1.68 -20.01 7.47
N ASP A 125 -0.63 -20.13 6.65
CA ASP A 125 -0.36 -19.22 5.53
C ASP A 125 -1.45 -19.25 4.45
N LEU A 126 -2.24 -20.33 4.40
CA LEU A 126 -3.35 -20.53 3.47
C LEU A 126 -4.71 -20.30 4.14
N ALA A 127 -4.75 -19.66 5.32
CA ALA A 127 -5.99 -19.42 6.05
C ALA A 127 -6.98 -18.52 5.30
N ASP A 128 -6.51 -17.64 4.43
CA ASP A 128 -7.38 -16.84 3.55
C ASP A 128 -8.08 -17.68 2.46
N GLU A 129 -7.51 -18.85 2.11
CA GLU A 129 -8.07 -19.78 1.12
C GLU A 129 -8.92 -20.87 1.77
N GLY A 130 -8.42 -21.51 2.82
CA GLY A 130 -9.10 -22.62 3.51
C GLY A 130 -9.97 -22.19 4.70
N GLY A 131 -9.90 -20.92 5.10
CA GLY A 131 -10.53 -20.40 6.31
C GLY A 131 -9.76 -20.77 7.59
N ASN A 132 -9.72 -19.82 8.54
CA ASN A 132 -8.97 -19.93 9.80
C ASN A 132 -9.18 -21.24 10.58
N LYS A 133 -10.41 -21.78 10.59
CA LYS A 133 -10.70 -23.01 11.33
C LYS A 133 -9.98 -24.22 10.74
N MET A 134 -10.04 -24.37 9.42
CA MET A 134 -9.40 -25.51 8.77
C MET A 134 -7.89 -25.33 8.71
N ALA A 135 -7.40 -24.09 8.60
CA ALA A 135 -5.97 -23.79 8.71
C ALA A 135 -5.37 -24.29 10.03
N ASN A 136 -6.05 -24.06 11.17
CA ASN A 136 -5.63 -24.60 12.46
C ASN A 136 -5.57 -26.14 12.46
N VAL A 137 -6.53 -26.82 11.82
CA VAL A 137 -6.52 -28.28 11.69
C VAL A 137 -5.35 -28.75 10.80
N GLY A 138 -5.05 -27.99 9.75
CA GLY A 138 -3.88 -28.18 8.91
C GLY A 138 -2.58 -28.07 9.70
N ASP A 139 -2.42 -27.05 10.54
CA ASP A 139 -1.23 -26.89 11.38
C ASP A 139 -1.06 -28.05 12.39
N ILE A 140 -2.15 -28.51 13.00
CA ILE A 140 -2.14 -29.68 13.90
C ILE A 140 -1.57 -30.93 13.19
N ARG A 141 -1.92 -31.13 11.93
CA ARG A 141 -1.42 -32.23 11.10
C ARG A 141 0.00 -32.00 10.60
N ASN A 142 0.21 -30.89 9.90
CA ASN A 142 1.36 -30.67 9.01
C ASN A 142 2.55 -30.03 9.72
N ILE A 143 2.31 -29.30 10.81
CA ILE A 143 3.36 -28.66 11.61
C ILE A 143 3.60 -29.43 12.90
N LEU A 144 2.53 -29.75 13.64
CA LEU A 144 2.63 -30.41 14.94
C LEU A 144 2.71 -31.95 14.82
N GLY A 145 2.42 -32.53 13.65
CA GLY A 145 2.57 -33.95 13.39
C GLY A 145 1.54 -34.86 14.06
N PHE A 146 0.42 -34.31 14.55
CA PHE A 146 -0.63 -35.11 15.15
C PHE A 146 -1.48 -35.81 14.08
N THR A 147 -2.06 -36.95 14.45
CA THR A 147 -2.96 -37.69 13.58
C THR A 147 -4.29 -36.94 13.46
N VAL A 148 -4.60 -36.52 12.24
CA VAL A 148 -5.86 -35.87 11.86
C VAL A 148 -6.48 -36.67 10.72
N PRO A 149 -7.81 -36.85 10.68
CA PRO A 149 -8.47 -37.51 9.54
C PRO A 149 -8.13 -36.84 8.21
N ASP A 150 -7.94 -37.63 7.16
CA ASP A 150 -7.74 -37.09 5.82
C ASP A 150 -8.99 -36.33 5.34
N GLY A 151 -8.76 -35.32 4.50
CA GLY A 151 -9.81 -34.47 4.00
C GLY A 151 -9.29 -33.34 3.12
N PHE A 152 -10.18 -32.43 2.79
CA PHE A 152 -9.90 -31.27 1.97
C PHE A 152 -10.83 -30.11 2.35
N VAL A 153 -10.49 -28.92 1.85
CA VAL A 153 -11.29 -27.72 1.99
C VAL A 153 -11.66 -27.20 0.61
N VAL A 154 -12.92 -26.78 0.45
CA VAL A 154 -13.33 -26.01 -0.73
C VAL A 154 -12.82 -24.59 -0.56
N THR A 155 -11.98 -24.14 -1.48
CA THR A 155 -11.28 -22.85 -1.33
C THR A 155 -12.24 -21.67 -1.42
N ALA A 156 -11.90 -20.56 -0.77
CA ALA A 156 -12.62 -19.30 -0.92
C ALA A 156 -12.71 -18.87 -2.40
N GLY A 157 -11.69 -19.20 -3.22
CA GLY A 157 -11.70 -18.99 -4.66
C GLY A 157 -12.83 -19.72 -5.38
N ALA A 158 -13.05 -21.00 -5.06
CA ALA A 158 -14.17 -21.78 -5.61
C ALA A 158 -15.54 -21.14 -5.30
N TYR A 159 -15.71 -20.67 -4.05
CA TYR A 159 -16.93 -19.97 -3.64
C TYR A 159 -17.15 -18.70 -4.46
N PHE A 160 -16.11 -17.87 -4.59
CA PHE A 160 -16.21 -16.62 -5.33
C PHE A 160 -16.49 -16.83 -6.82
N GLU A 161 -15.85 -17.80 -7.45
CA GLU A 161 -16.10 -18.15 -8.84
C GLU A 161 -17.54 -18.66 -9.03
N ALA A 162 -18.03 -19.51 -8.12
CA ALA A 162 -19.41 -19.99 -8.16
C ALA A 162 -20.42 -18.84 -8.03
N MET A 163 -20.17 -17.88 -7.12
CA MET A 163 -21.03 -16.69 -6.95
C MET A 163 -21.02 -15.77 -8.17
N GLU A 164 -19.87 -15.62 -8.83
CA GLU A 164 -19.76 -14.82 -10.06
C GLU A 164 -20.49 -15.49 -11.23
N ARG A 165 -20.30 -16.80 -11.45
CA ARG A 165 -21.04 -17.57 -12.46
C ARG A 165 -22.56 -17.58 -12.20
N ALA A 166 -22.97 -17.54 -10.94
CA ALA A 166 -24.38 -17.45 -10.55
C ALA A 166 -24.97 -16.03 -10.69
N GLY A 167 -24.16 -15.02 -11.01
CA GLY A 167 -24.59 -13.62 -11.09
C GLY A 167 -24.97 -13.01 -9.73
N LEU A 168 -24.56 -13.63 -8.62
CA LEU A 168 -24.92 -13.23 -7.26
C LEU A 168 -23.91 -12.25 -6.63
N ARG A 169 -22.85 -11.92 -7.36
CA ARG A 169 -21.83 -10.96 -6.94
C ARG A 169 -22.08 -9.63 -7.63
N ALA A 170 -22.71 -8.69 -6.92
CA ALA A 170 -22.82 -7.31 -7.38
C ALA A 170 -21.42 -6.67 -7.43
N ARG A 171 -21.14 -5.94 -8.51
CA ARG A 171 -19.91 -5.14 -8.68
C ARG A 171 -19.81 -4.03 -7.64
#